data_AF-A0A959JD86-F1
#
_entry.id   AF-A0A959JD86-F1
#
_cell.length_a   1.000
_cell.length_b   1.000
_cell.length_c   1.000
_cell.angle_alpha   90.00
_cell.angle_beta   90.00
_cell.angle_gamma   90.00
#
_symmetry.space_group_name_H-M   'P 1'
#
loop_
_entity.id
_entity.type
_entity.pdbx_description
1 polymer ?
#
loop_
_entity_poly.entity_id
_entity_poly.type
_entity_poly.pdbx_seq_one_letter_code
_entity_poly.pdbx_strand_id
1 'polypeptide(L)'
;MNTIYVRTLKHAEHTVFCVADGQKRYFDPQFGIPVPYSSGQQVKRSIMDSLNGALNTPGSPTTFYWDVKKGELSEGEVAGTCNPAHADQLLGGWMYAAKGGKERTLKRRSPLSISAMRALHPKLAGTTSENMTFDRSDRPNNNIIVRDDKGNVLSDEEIQEVLSGKDRSLTRKWIPGSNRAAGLFVMDIAIDLRRLFSVNLNLFEPEITHDVETELRENGWVESENVFGPCLVAPKVVRDKLILALADAILNWKIASNQSRTFSLMETLAVTVSDNANKVASSIRAKLVGDGEKVMPIIEEELDGVKTFVSLPAAGYVLTTQEKATAQDEARAYLIEQLSAFDYENQLQPV
;
A
#
# COMPACT_ATOMS: atom_id res chain seq x y z
N MET A 1 -3.24 -18.65 -18.45
CA MET A 1 -3.64 -17.81 -17.30
C MET A 1 -3.16 -16.39 -17.54
N ASN A 2 -4.05 -15.38 -17.48
CA ASN A 2 -3.69 -13.98 -17.82
C ASN A 2 -3.63 -13.05 -16.60
N THR A 3 -4.28 -13.44 -15.51
CA THR A 3 -4.36 -12.65 -14.28
C THR A 3 -4.14 -13.55 -13.09
N ILE A 4 -3.31 -13.10 -12.14
CA ILE A 4 -3.16 -13.74 -10.83
C ILE A 4 -3.93 -12.91 -9.81
N TYR A 5 -4.80 -13.54 -9.05
CA TYR A 5 -5.49 -12.95 -7.91
C TYR A 5 -4.82 -13.40 -6.63
N VAL A 6 -4.48 -12.45 -5.77
CA VAL A 6 -3.90 -12.69 -4.45
C VAL A 6 -4.83 -12.08 -3.41
N ARG A 7 -5.15 -12.82 -2.35
CA ARG A 7 -5.81 -12.26 -1.17
C ARG A 7 -4.99 -12.57 0.07
N THR A 8 -4.88 -11.58 0.94
CA THR A 8 -4.18 -11.71 2.22
C THR A 8 -5.16 -11.50 3.36
N LEU A 9 -5.00 -12.26 4.44
CA LEU A 9 -5.58 -11.96 5.74
C LEU A 9 -4.45 -11.41 6.61
N LYS A 10 -4.56 -10.16 7.03
CA LYS A 10 -3.64 -9.52 7.97
C LYS A 10 -4.33 -9.26 9.29
N HIS A 11 -3.60 -9.47 10.37
CA HIS A 11 -3.95 -8.93 11.66
C HIS A 11 -3.29 -7.55 11.81
N ALA A 12 -3.96 -6.59 12.43
CA ALA A 12 -3.35 -5.31 12.80
C ALA A 12 -3.72 -4.97 14.23
N GLU A 13 -2.76 -4.41 14.97
CA GLU A 13 -2.95 -3.96 16.36
C GLU A 13 -2.52 -2.50 16.49
N HIS A 14 -3.35 -1.71 17.17
CA HIS A 14 -3.05 -0.33 17.51
C HIS A 14 -2.44 0.49 16.35
N THR A 15 -2.87 0.25 15.12
CA THR A 15 -2.24 0.79 13.91
C THR A 15 -2.97 2.03 13.42
N VAL A 16 -2.23 2.95 12.81
CA VAL A 16 -2.80 4.11 12.09
C VAL A 16 -2.61 3.92 10.58
N PHE A 17 -3.69 3.63 9.85
CA PHE A 17 -3.60 3.31 8.42
C PHE A 17 -3.36 4.52 7.51
N CYS A 18 -3.81 5.72 7.90
CA CYS A 18 -3.62 6.96 7.13
C CYS A 18 -3.59 8.15 8.10
N VAL A 19 -3.09 9.30 7.67
CA VAL A 19 -2.85 10.48 8.54
C VAL A 19 -3.83 11.64 8.25
N ALA A 20 -4.80 11.46 7.36
CA ALA A 20 -5.86 12.46 7.17
C ALA A 20 -6.86 12.38 8.34
N ASP A 21 -6.80 13.34 9.26
CA ASP A 21 -7.65 13.47 10.45
C ASP A 21 -7.61 12.27 11.44
N GLY A 22 -6.46 11.60 11.52
CA GLY A 22 -6.26 10.44 12.39
C GLY A 22 -6.58 9.10 11.69
N GLN A 23 -7.14 8.13 12.42
CA GLN A 23 -7.43 6.80 11.86
C GLN A 23 -8.63 6.85 10.89
N LYS A 24 -8.37 6.61 9.61
CA LYS A 24 -9.38 6.55 8.54
C LYS A 24 -10.42 5.46 8.80
N ARG A 25 -11.70 5.78 8.57
CA ARG A 25 -12.85 4.87 8.70
C ARG A 25 -13.87 5.07 7.58
N TYR A 26 -14.68 4.06 7.33
CA TYR A 26 -15.95 4.18 6.59
C TYR A 26 -17.10 3.71 7.49
N PHE A 27 -18.33 4.12 7.20
CA PHE A 27 -19.51 3.64 7.91
C PHE A 27 -20.11 2.42 7.20
N ASP A 28 -20.25 1.31 7.91
CA ASP A 28 -20.94 0.12 7.40
C ASP A 28 -22.44 0.21 7.69
N PRO A 29 -23.31 0.35 6.67
CA PRO A 29 -24.74 0.57 6.89
C PRO A 29 -25.48 -0.70 7.31
N GLN A 30 -24.95 -1.89 7.01
CA GLN A 30 -25.60 -3.16 7.34
C GLN A 30 -25.48 -3.45 8.85
N PHE A 31 -24.32 -3.14 9.44
CA PHE A 31 -24.08 -3.37 10.86
C PHE A 31 -24.12 -2.09 11.70
N GLY A 32 -24.24 -0.92 11.07
CA GLY A 32 -24.38 0.38 11.74
C GLY A 32 -23.12 0.81 12.50
N ILE A 33 -21.93 0.40 12.04
CA ILE A 33 -20.67 0.64 12.76
C ILE A 33 -19.60 1.31 11.89
N PRO A 34 -18.79 2.22 12.45
CA PRO A 34 -17.62 2.77 11.75
C PRO A 34 -16.48 1.75 11.77
N VAL A 35 -15.94 1.44 10.59
CA VAL A 35 -14.93 0.40 10.39
C VAL A 35 -13.62 1.04 9.89
N PRO A 36 -12.46 0.74 10.49
CA PRO A 36 -11.18 1.23 9.99
C PRO A 36 -10.82 0.60 8.65
N TYR A 37 -10.12 1.35 7.81
CA TYR A 37 -9.57 0.82 6.55
C TYR A 37 -8.34 1.60 6.08
N SER A 38 -7.54 0.98 5.22
CA SER A 38 -6.51 1.65 4.43
C SER A 38 -6.94 1.71 2.96
N SER A 39 -6.81 2.87 2.32
CA SER A 39 -7.18 3.00 0.90
C SER A 39 -6.25 2.17 0.01
N GLY A 40 -6.74 1.73 -1.15
CA GLY A 40 -5.92 1.01 -2.11
C GLY A 40 -4.69 1.81 -2.56
N GLN A 41 -4.76 3.15 -2.57
CA GLN A 41 -3.60 4.01 -2.86
C GLN A 41 -2.52 3.95 -1.77
N GLN A 42 -2.91 3.94 -0.50
CA GLN A 42 -1.95 3.83 0.61
C GLN A 42 -1.28 2.45 0.63
N VAL A 43 -2.08 1.40 0.39
CA VAL A 43 -1.59 0.04 0.26
C VAL A 43 -0.61 -0.06 -0.91
N LYS A 44 -1.01 0.44 -2.09
CA LYS A 44 -0.16 0.48 -3.28
C LYS A 44 1.16 1.19 -3.03
N ARG A 45 1.14 2.37 -2.40
CA ARG A 45 2.36 3.08 -2.00
C ARG A 45 3.26 2.20 -1.13
N SER A 46 2.69 1.55 -0.13
CA SER A 46 3.44 0.67 0.79
C SER A 46 4.07 -0.53 0.07
N ILE A 47 3.36 -1.09 -0.93
CA ILE A 47 3.90 -2.16 -1.79
C ILE A 47 5.03 -1.62 -2.68
N MET A 48 4.89 -0.45 -3.29
CA MET A 48 5.96 0.15 -4.13
C MET A 48 7.19 0.53 -3.30
N ASP A 49 7.00 1.05 -2.09
CA ASP A 49 8.10 1.32 -1.15
C ASP A 49 8.83 0.02 -0.78
N SER A 50 8.09 -1.07 -0.54
CA SER A 50 8.66 -2.39 -0.24
C SER A 50 9.39 -3.00 -1.44
N LEU A 51 8.85 -2.83 -2.65
CA LEU A 51 9.48 -3.23 -3.91
C LEU A 51 10.83 -2.53 -4.10
N ASN A 52 10.86 -1.22 -3.95
CA ASN A 52 12.09 -0.43 -4.06
C ASN A 52 13.09 -0.80 -2.95
N GLY A 53 12.62 -1.07 -1.74
CA GLY A 53 13.45 -1.60 -0.66
C GLY A 53 14.09 -2.94 -1.00
N ALA A 54 13.32 -3.88 -1.56
CA ALA A 54 13.83 -5.18 -2.00
C ALA A 54 14.82 -5.09 -3.18
N LEU A 55 14.63 -4.10 -4.06
CA LEU A 55 15.55 -3.81 -5.17
C LEU A 55 16.77 -2.96 -4.75
N ASN A 56 16.74 -2.40 -3.54
CA ASN A 56 17.70 -1.40 -3.05
C ASN A 56 17.85 -0.20 -4.02
N THR A 57 16.71 0.29 -4.53
CA THR A 57 16.64 1.44 -5.44
C THR A 57 15.84 2.57 -4.81
N PRO A 58 16.16 3.84 -5.10
CA PRO A 58 15.27 4.94 -4.75
C PRO A 58 13.96 4.83 -5.55
N GLY A 59 12.87 5.38 -5.00
CA GLY A 59 11.64 5.57 -5.76
C GLY A 59 11.86 6.53 -6.93
N SER A 60 11.01 6.42 -7.94
CA SER A 60 11.11 7.27 -9.13
C SER A 60 11.01 8.77 -8.78
N PRO A 61 11.80 9.64 -9.43
CA PRO A 61 11.71 11.08 -9.22
C PRO A 61 10.30 11.59 -9.52
N THR A 62 9.84 12.54 -8.70
CA THR A 62 8.59 13.26 -8.92
C THR A 62 8.87 14.75 -8.95
N THR A 63 8.44 15.41 -10.02
CA THR A 63 8.54 16.86 -10.18
C THR A 63 7.27 17.50 -9.64
N PHE A 64 7.44 18.45 -8.72
CA PHE A 64 6.35 19.26 -8.16
C PHE A 64 6.41 20.65 -8.77
N TYR A 65 5.37 21.01 -9.52
CA TYR A 65 5.23 22.35 -10.06
C TYR A 65 4.50 23.23 -9.04
N TRP A 66 4.99 24.46 -8.87
CA TRP A 66 4.35 25.49 -8.06
C TRP A 66 4.16 26.73 -8.92
N ASP A 67 2.95 27.26 -8.89
CA ASP A 67 2.59 28.49 -9.59
C ASP A 67 2.72 29.69 -8.66
N VAL A 68 3.29 30.79 -9.15
CA VAL A 68 3.18 32.09 -8.46
C VAL A 68 1.96 32.84 -9.00
N LYS A 69 0.95 33.04 -8.14
CA LYS A 69 -0.26 33.81 -8.45
C LYS A 69 -0.36 34.98 -7.48
N LYS A 70 -0.35 36.22 -8.00
CA LYS A 70 -0.41 37.47 -7.21
C LYS A 70 0.66 37.60 -6.11
N GLY A 71 1.85 37.03 -6.32
CA GLY A 71 2.94 37.04 -5.34
C GLY A 71 2.90 35.93 -4.30
N GLU A 72 1.89 35.04 -4.36
CA GLU A 72 1.78 33.87 -3.48
C GLU A 72 2.03 32.57 -4.26
N LEU A 73 2.63 31.58 -3.59
CA LEU A 73 2.79 30.23 -4.12
C LEU A 73 1.45 29.48 -4.07
N SER A 74 1.09 28.83 -5.18
CA SER A 74 -0.08 27.97 -5.31
C SER A 74 0.33 26.64 -5.93
N GLU A 75 -0.38 25.57 -5.59
CA GLU A 75 -0.09 24.21 -6.10
C GLU A 75 -0.27 24.16 -7.63
N GLY A 76 0.73 23.58 -8.30
CA GLY A 76 0.71 23.25 -9.73
C GLY A 76 0.60 21.74 -9.96
N GLU A 77 1.02 21.28 -11.14
CA GLU A 77 0.99 19.86 -11.49
C GLU A 77 2.00 19.03 -10.67
N VAL A 78 1.74 17.74 -10.55
CA VAL A 78 2.71 16.75 -10.06
C VAL A 78 2.99 15.78 -11.19
N ALA A 79 4.25 15.64 -11.57
CA ALA A 79 4.66 14.86 -12.72
C ALA A 79 5.68 13.78 -12.35
N GLY A 80 5.35 12.52 -12.64
CA GLY A 80 6.34 11.45 -12.68
C GLY A 80 7.16 11.52 -13.98
N THR A 81 8.29 10.83 -14.00
CA THR A 81 9.18 10.74 -15.18
C THR A 81 8.55 10.01 -16.37
N CYS A 82 7.46 9.26 -16.17
CA CYS A 82 6.81 8.44 -17.21
C CYS A 82 7.80 7.49 -17.89
N ASN A 83 8.72 6.90 -17.11
CA ASN A 83 9.80 6.04 -17.60
C ASN A 83 9.69 4.65 -16.94
N PRO A 84 9.41 3.58 -17.72
CA PRO A 84 9.27 2.23 -17.20
C PRO A 84 10.60 1.58 -16.77
N ALA A 85 11.74 2.25 -16.93
CA ALA A 85 13.00 1.82 -16.32
C ALA A 85 12.95 1.85 -14.77
N HIS A 86 12.08 2.69 -14.20
CA HIS A 86 11.81 2.68 -12.77
C HIS A 86 10.74 1.63 -12.40
N ALA A 87 11.08 0.72 -11.49
CA ALA A 87 10.24 -0.42 -11.13
C ALA A 87 8.86 -0.01 -10.58
N ASP A 88 8.82 1.02 -9.73
CA ASP A 88 7.61 1.59 -9.16
C ASP A 88 6.71 2.25 -10.20
N GLN A 89 7.26 2.82 -11.27
CA GLN A 89 6.48 3.34 -12.40
C GLN A 89 6.01 2.22 -13.34
N LEU A 90 6.87 1.25 -13.65
CA LEU A 90 6.49 0.12 -14.50
C LEU A 90 5.32 -0.68 -13.90
N LEU A 91 5.39 -0.96 -12.60
CA LEU A 91 4.41 -1.76 -11.86
C LEU A 91 3.30 -0.93 -11.21
N GLY A 92 3.53 0.35 -10.94
CA GLY A 92 2.55 1.27 -10.38
C GLY A 92 1.80 2.10 -11.42
N GLY A 93 2.32 2.24 -12.64
CA GLY A 93 1.76 3.13 -13.66
C GLY A 93 1.87 4.61 -13.31
N TRP A 94 1.42 5.45 -14.23
CA TRP A 94 1.51 6.91 -14.13
C TRP A 94 0.41 7.59 -14.94
N MET A 95 0.19 8.86 -14.66
CA MET A 95 -0.61 9.75 -15.47
C MET A 95 0.02 11.14 -15.44
N TYR A 96 0.43 11.63 -16.59
CA TYR A 96 0.97 12.97 -16.77
C TYR A 96 0.09 13.73 -17.76
N ALA A 97 -0.53 14.80 -17.30
CA ALA A 97 -1.32 15.71 -18.11
C ALA A 97 -0.74 17.11 -17.99
N ALA A 98 -0.13 17.60 -19.06
CA ALA A 98 0.46 18.93 -19.08
C ALA A 98 -0.59 20.04 -18.96
N LYS A 99 -0.22 21.12 -18.27
CA LYS A 99 -1.09 22.28 -18.11
C LYS A 99 -1.47 22.90 -19.45
N GLY A 100 -2.75 23.19 -19.62
CA GLY A 100 -3.25 23.88 -20.81
C GLY A 100 -3.36 23.01 -22.07
N GLY A 101 -3.17 21.69 -21.96
CA GLY A 101 -3.53 20.72 -23.01
C GLY A 101 -2.71 20.84 -24.31
N LYS A 102 -1.55 21.50 -24.26
CA LYS A 102 -0.68 21.67 -25.44
C LYS A 102 0.14 20.42 -25.75
N GLU A 103 0.41 19.61 -24.73
CA GLU A 103 1.10 18.33 -24.87
C GLU A 103 0.11 17.18 -24.66
N ARG A 104 0.41 16.03 -25.27
CA ARG A 104 -0.41 14.83 -25.10
C ARG A 104 -0.28 14.30 -23.69
N THR A 105 -1.39 13.81 -23.16
CA THR A 105 -1.40 13.13 -21.87
C THR A 105 -0.70 11.78 -22.00
N LEU A 106 0.31 11.53 -21.17
CA LEU A 106 0.94 10.22 -21.05
C LEU A 106 0.25 9.44 -19.95
N LYS A 107 -0.22 8.23 -20.26
CA LYS A 107 -0.99 7.46 -19.29
C LYS A 107 -0.73 5.98 -19.40
N ARG A 108 -0.21 5.41 -18.30
CA ARG A 108 -0.09 3.98 -18.11
C ARG A 108 -0.93 3.53 -16.93
N ARG A 109 -1.82 2.58 -17.16
CA ARG A 109 -2.57 1.96 -16.04
C ARG A 109 -1.65 0.96 -15.33
N SER A 110 -1.68 1.01 -14.00
CA SER A 110 -1.05 0.02 -13.14
C SER A 110 -1.43 -1.41 -13.56
N PRO A 111 -0.49 -2.32 -13.85
CA PRO A 111 -0.79 -3.74 -14.03
C PRO A 111 -1.25 -4.40 -12.72
N LEU A 112 -1.03 -3.74 -11.58
CA LEU A 112 -1.54 -4.15 -10.27
C LEU A 112 -2.83 -3.39 -9.94
N SER A 113 -3.94 -4.10 -9.82
CA SER A 113 -5.19 -3.57 -9.27
C SER A 113 -5.29 -3.98 -7.80
N ILE A 114 -5.12 -3.01 -6.90
CA ILE A 114 -4.99 -3.24 -5.46
C ILE A 114 -6.24 -2.71 -4.75
N SER A 115 -6.93 -3.59 -4.02
CA SER A 115 -8.09 -3.21 -3.24
C SER A 115 -7.70 -2.42 -1.98
N ALA A 116 -8.67 -1.76 -1.37
CA ALA A 116 -8.47 -1.23 -0.02
C ALA A 116 -8.22 -2.37 0.97
N MET A 117 -7.30 -2.18 1.90
CA MET A 117 -7.20 -3.08 3.06
C MET A 117 -8.36 -2.75 4.00
N ARG A 118 -9.35 -3.63 4.05
CA ARG A 118 -10.61 -3.44 4.78
C ARG A 118 -10.82 -4.56 5.78
N ALA A 119 -11.70 -4.37 6.76
CA ALA A 119 -12.04 -5.43 7.69
C ALA A 119 -12.53 -6.68 6.94
N LEU A 120 -12.11 -7.87 7.38
CA LEU A 120 -12.67 -9.15 6.90
C LEU A 120 -14.19 -9.15 7.07
N HIS A 121 -14.64 -8.64 8.22
CA HIS A 121 -16.03 -8.37 8.54
C HIS A 121 -16.11 -7.17 9.50
N PRO A 122 -17.14 -6.30 9.41
CA PRO A 122 -17.27 -5.12 10.28
C PRO A 122 -17.15 -5.41 11.79
N LYS A 123 -17.68 -6.54 12.26
CA LYS A 123 -17.56 -6.98 13.67
C LYS A 123 -16.21 -7.63 14.07
N LEU A 124 -15.29 -7.83 13.12
CA LEU A 124 -13.96 -8.43 13.36
C LEU A 124 -12.83 -7.39 13.32
N ALA A 125 -13.17 -6.12 13.17
CA ALA A 125 -12.24 -5.01 13.27
C ALA A 125 -12.93 -3.82 13.90
N GLY A 126 -12.15 -2.97 14.56
CA GLY A 126 -12.69 -1.81 15.21
C GLY A 126 -11.60 -0.83 15.53
N THR A 127 -12.00 0.20 16.27
CA THR A 127 -11.05 1.21 16.70
C THR A 127 -11.13 1.45 18.17
N THR A 128 -9.96 1.56 18.79
CA THR A 128 -9.80 1.94 20.19
C THR A 128 -9.27 3.36 20.26
N SER A 129 -9.82 4.16 21.19
CA SER A 129 -9.27 5.48 21.50
C SER A 129 -8.23 5.32 22.61
N GLU A 130 -7.04 5.84 22.39
CA GLU A 130 -5.98 5.95 23.39
C GLU A 130 -5.62 7.42 23.60
N ASN A 131 -5.20 7.75 24.82
CA ASN A 131 -4.57 9.03 25.08
C ASN A 131 -3.06 8.85 25.08
N MET A 132 -2.32 9.85 24.59
CA MET A 132 -0.88 9.77 24.44
C MET A 132 -0.19 10.92 25.15
N THR A 133 1.10 10.72 25.45
CA THR A 133 1.98 11.77 25.94
C THR A 133 3.11 11.98 24.93
N PHE A 134 3.26 13.21 24.44
CA PHE A 134 4.49 13.64 23.79
C PHE A 134 5.46 14.10 24.87
N ASP A 135 6.39 13.23 25.23
CA ASP A 135 7.38 13.48 26.28
C ASP A 135 8.77 13.71 25.66
N ARG A 136 9.38 14.86 25.99
CA ARG A 136 10.77 15.19 25.67
C ARG A 136 11.53 15.66 26.91
N SER A 137 11.06 15.31 28.10
CA SER A 137 11.65 15.70 29.38
C SER A 137 13.10 15.24 29.57
N ASP A 138 13.51 14.19 28.85
CA ASP A 138 14.87 13.64 28.80
C ASP A 138 15.83 14.43 27.90
N ARG A 139 15.33 15.38 27.10
CA ARG A 139 16.15 16.15 26.14
C ARG A 139 16.54 17.52 26.72
N PRO A 140 17.84 17.77 26.98
CA PRO A 140 18.28 19.03 27.60
C PRO A 140 18.25 20.23 26.65
N ASN A 141 18.09 20.01 25.33
CA ASN A 141 18.16 21.03 24.30
C ASN A 141 16.78 21.50 23.79
N ASN A 142 15.72 21.30 24.57
CA ASN A 142 14.39 21.80 24.21
C ASN A 142 14.35 23.32 24.34
N ASN A 143 13.90 24.02 23.29
CA ASN A 143 13.59 25.44 23.37
C ASN A 143 12.11 25.63 23.75
N ILE A 144 11.85 26.31 24.86
CA ILE A 144 10.50 26.52 25.40
C ILE A 144 10.14 27.99 25.20
N ILE A 145 9.13 28.25 24.36
CA ILE A 145 8.60 29.59 24.12
C ILE A 145 7.18 29.63 24.66
N VAL A 146 6.96 30.45 25.68
CA VAL A 146 5.62 30.72 26.24
C VAL A 146 5.18 32.10 25.76
N ARG A 147 3.92 32.21 25.30
CA ARG A 147 3.34 33.45 24.80
C ARG A 147 2.10 33.85 25.58
N ASP A 148 1.88 35.15 25.69
CA ASP A 148 0.63 35.72 26.20
C ASP A 148 -0.52 35.60 25.16
N ASP A 149 -1.70 36.10 25.51
CA ASP A 149 -2.90 36.14 24.66
C ASP A 149 -2.75 37.04 23.42
N LYS A 150 -1.76 37.94 23.41
CA LYS A 150 -1.41 38.85 22.30
C LYS A 150 -0.28 38.31 21.42
N GLY A 151 0.31 37.16 21.78
CA GLY A 151 1.39 36.51 21.05
C GLY A 151 2.79 37.00 21.39
N ASN A 152 2.95 37.86 22.41
CA ASN A 152 4.27 38.29 22.90
C ASN A 152 4.94 37.15 23.67
N VAL A 153 6.26 37.02 23.55
CA VAL A 153 7.03 36.00 24.27
C VAL A 153 7.28 36.46 25.70
N LEU A 154 6.98 35.60 26.67
CA LEU A 154 7.22 35.86 28.09
C LEU A 154 8.69 35.64 28.46
N SER A 155 9.17 36.35 29.49
CA SER A 155 10.48 36.11 30.10
C SER A 155 10.48 34.89 31.03
N ASP A 156 11.67 34.41 31.41
CA ASP A 156 11.80 33.26 32.31
C ASP A 156 11.19 33.54 33.70
N GLU A 157 11.30 34.77 34.20
CA GLU A 157 10.71 35.20 35.47
C GLU A 157 9.17 35.17 35.42
N GLU A 158 8.57 35.68 34.34
CA GLU A 158 7.12 35.66 34.13
C GLU A 158 6.61 34.21 34.01
N ILE A 159 7.36 33.34 33.34
CA ILE A 159 7.04 31.91 33.24
C ILE A 159 7.09 31.25 34.63
N GLN A 160 8.11 31.54 35.46
CA GLN A 160 8.23 31.01 36.82
C GLN A 160 7.07 31.45 37.71
N GLU A 161 6.65 32.72 37.63
CA GLU A 161 5.49 33.22 38.37
C GLU A 161 4.20 32.50 37.95
N VAL A 162 3.99 32.33 36.65
CA VAL A 162 2.82 31.60 36.11
C VAL A 162 2.81 30.14 36.52
N LEU A 163 3.98 29.49 36.65
CA LEU A 163 4.12 28.11 37.07
C LEU A 163 4.09 27.91 38.60
N SER A 164 4.23 28.98 39.39
CA SER A 164 4.25 28.89 40.84
C SER A 164 2.99 28.21 41.40
N GLY A 165 3.19 27.19 42.24
CA GLY A 165 2.11 26.38 42.81
C GLY A 165 1.40 25.43 41.84
N LYS A 166 1.87 25.28 40.60
CA LYS A 166 1.32 24.36 39.59
C LYS A 166 2.30 23.23 39.29
N ASP A 167 1.84 21.98 39.41
CA ASP A 167 2.60 20.81 38.96
C ASP A 167 2.42 20.63 37.44
N ARG A 168 3.14 21.42 36.64
CA ARG A 168 3.01 21.41 35.17
C ARG A 168 4.37 21.30 34.48
N SER A 169 4.52 20.25 33.67
CA SER A 169 5.67 20.09 32.79
C SER A 169 5.46 20.85 31.48
N LEU A 170 6.44 21.66 31.06
CA LEU A 170 6.45 22.37 29.77
C LEU A 170 7.09 21.54 28.63
N THR A 171 7.76 20.44 28.96
CA THR A 171 8.41 19.52 28.01
C THR A 171 7.56 18.28 27.69
N ARG A 172 6.35 18.22 28.25
CA ARG A 172 5.35 17.18 28.02
C ARG A 172 4.05 17.78 27.48
N LYS A 173 3.48 17.18 26.44
CA LYS A 173 2.13 17.50 25.95
C LYS A 173 1.24 16.27 26.00
N TRP A 174 0.08 16.41 26.63
CA TRP A 174 -0.98 15.41 26.55
C TRP A 174 -1.72 15.52 25.22
N ILE A 175 -1.97 14.39 24.58
CA ILE A 175 -2.67 14.28 23.30
C ILE A 175 -3.86 13.34 23.50
N PRO A 176 -5.05 13.87 23.79
CA PRO A 176 -6.24 13.04 24.01
C PRO A 176 -6.84 12.50 22.72
N GLY A 177 -7.56 11.37 22.81
CA GLY A 177 -8.53 10.94 21.78
C GLY A 177 -7.93 10.38 20.49
N SER A 178 -6.73 9.78 20.56
CA SER A 178 -6.07 9.22 19.39
C SER A 178 -6.65 7.84 19.05
N ASN A 179 -7.33 7.76 17.91
CA ASN A 179 -7.93 6.51 17.46
C ASN A 179 -6.90 5.56 16.80
N ARG A 180 -7.03 4.27 17.05
CA ARG A 180 -6.21 3.20 16.46
C ARG A 180 -7.06 2.08 15.89
N ALA A 181 -6.66 1.51 14.76
CA ALA A 181 -7.29 0.32 14.19
C ALA A 181 -6.74 -0.94 14.84
N ALA A 182 -7.64 -1.89 15.09
CA ALA A 182 -7.31 -3.24 15.50
C ALA A 182 -8.25 -4.27 14.85
N GLY A 183 -7.76 -5.49 14.61
CA GLY A 183 -8.56 -6.62 14.16
C GLY A 183 -8.06 -7.28 12.87
N LEU A 184 -8.98 -7.96 12.17
CA LEU A 184 -8.69 -8.77 10.99
C LEU A 184 -9.05 -8.04 9.71
N PHE A 185 -8.09 -7.94 8.81
CA PHE A 185 -8.18 -7.18 7.57
C PHE A 185 -7.86 -8.04 6.36
N VAL A 186 -8.55 -7.80 5.26
CA VAL A 186 -8.28 -8.40 3.96
C VAL A 186 -7.87 -7.35 2.94
N MET A 187 -6.99 -7.75 2.05
CA MET A 187 -6.57 -7.00 0.86
C MET A 187 -6.48 -7.99 -0.30
N ASP A 188 -6.95 -7.55 -1.46
CA ASP A 188 -6.94 -8.29 -2.71
C ASP A 188 -6.08 -7.56 -3.75
N ILE A 189 -5.32 -8.30 -4.55
CA ILE A 189 -4.53 -7.80 -5.67
C ILE A 189 -4.88 -8.62 -6.90
N ALA A 190 -5.19 -7.95 -8.01
CA ALA A 190 -5.19 -8.57 -9.33
C ALA A 190 -3.95 -8.11 -10.10
N ILE A 191 -3.17 -9.07 -10.59
CA ILE A 191 -1.92 -8.86 -11.33
C ILE A 191 -2.18 -9.22 -12.79
N ASP A 192 -2.27 -8.23 -13.67
CA ASP A 192 -2.43 -8.45 -15.12
C ASP A 192 -1.07 -8.78 -15.75
N LEU A 193 -0.85 -10.08 -16.01
CA LEU A 193 0.42 -10.60 -16.54
C LEU A 193 0.73 -10.03 -17.93
N ARG A 194 -0.30 -9.74 -18.73
CA ARG A 194 -0.13 -9.26 -20.11
C ARG A 194 0.52 -7.88 -20.18
N ARG A 195 0.39 -7.09 -19.11
CA ARG A 195 0.92 -5.71 -19.01
C ARG A 195 2.09 -5.57 -18.04
N LEU A 196 2.31 -6.56 -17.18
CA LEU A 196 3.15 -6.44 -15.99
C LEU A 196 4.53 -5.87 -16.28
N PHE A 197 5.17 -6.34 -17.35
CA PHE A 197 6.53 -5.95 -17.73
C PHE A 197 6.60 -5.31 -19.11
N SER A 198 5.50 -4.77 -19.63
CA SER A 198 5.45 -4.21 -20.99
C SER A 198 4.84 -2.81 -21.03
N VAL A 199 5.32 -1.94 -21.91
CA VAL A 199 4.77 -0.61 -22.20
C VAL A 199 4.19 -0.56 -23.62
N ASN A 200 3.00 0.02 -23.78
CA ASN A 200 2.31 0.06 -25.09
C ASN A 200 2.90 1.16 -26.00
N LEU A 201 3.04 0.86 -27.30
CA LEU A 201 3.56 1.76 -28.34
C LEU A 201 2.45 2.49 -29.13
N ASN A 202 1.26 2.62 -28.56
CA ASN A 202 0.14 3.31 -29.22
C ASN A 202 0.44 4.79 -29.46
N LEU A 203 0.53 5.17 -30.74
CA LEU A 203 0.81 6.54 -31.16
C LEU A 203 -0.29 7.54 -30.77
N PHE A 204 -1.54 7.12 -30.66
CA PHE A 204 -2.68 8.00 -30.36
C PHE A 204 -2.85 8.22 -28.85
N GLU A 205 -2.60 7.18 -28.06
CA GLU A 205 -2.70 7.17 -26.60
C GLU A 205 -1.37 6.69 -26.00
N PRO A 206 -0.31 7.52 -26.06
CA PRO A 206 1.03 7.11 -25.69
C PRO A 206 1.17 6.87 -24.17
N GLU A 207 1.85 5.79 -23.81
CA GLU A 207 2.27 5.57 -22.42
C GLU A 207 3.56 6.33 -22.10
N ILE A 208 4.44 6.52 -23.08
CA ILE A 208 5.78 7.10 -22.95
C ILE A 208 6.08 8.12 -24.07
N THR A 209 7.14 8.91 -23.89
CA THR A 209 7.65 9.78 -24.96
C THR A 209 8.52 8.99 -25.95
N HIS A 210 8.78 9.59 -27.12
CA HIS A 210 9.66 8.99 -28.13
C HIS A 210 11.11 8.84 -27.66
N ASP A 211 11.60 9.78 -26.84
CA ASP A 211 12.94 9.73 -26.27
C ASP A 211 13.08 8.53 -25.32
N VAL A 212 12.09 8.32 -24.44
CA VAL A 212 12.04 7.13 -23.57
C VAL A 212 11.93 5.86 -24.40
N GLU A 213 11.10 5.85 -25.44
CA GLU A 213 10.97 4.70 -26.34
C GLU A 213 12.31 4.29 -26.98
N THR A 214 13.10 5.28 -27.41
CA THR A 214 14.44 5.06 -27.99
C THR A 214 15.40 4.52 -26.93
N GLU A 215 15.44 5.13 -25.75
CA GLU A 215 16.26 4.68 -24.62
C GLU A 215 15.96 3.23 -24.22
N LEU A 216 14.69 2.83 -24.21
CA LEU A 216 14.30 1.45 -23.86
C LEU A 216 14.83 0.45 -24.90
N ARG A 217 14.75 0.76 -26.20
CA ARG A 217 15.32 -0.10 -27.25
C ARG A 217 16.83 -0.22 -27.14
N GLU A 218 17.52 0.89 -26.89
CA GLU A 218 18.98 0.90 -26.66
C GLU A 218 19.36 0.06 -25.41
N ASN A 219 18.51 0.05 -24.39
CA ASN A 219 18.66 -0.78 -23.20
C ASN A 219 18.15 -2.23 -23.37
N GLY A 220 17.88 -2.66 -24.61
CA GLY A 220 17.59 -4.05 -24.96
C GLY A 220 16.16 -4.50 -24.65
N TRP A 221 15.20 -3.59 -24.48
CA TRP A 221 13.79 -3.96 -24.39
C TRP A 221 13.33 -4.65 -25.69
N VAL A 222 12.51 -5.68 -25.54
CA VAL A 222 12.13 -6.58 -26.62
C VAL A 222 10.85 -6.06 -27.29
N GLU A 223 10.86 -5.93 -28.62
CA GLU A 223 9.64 -5.65 -29.37
C GLU A 223 8.72 -6.87 -29.36
N SER A 224 7.47 -6.66 -29.00
CA SER A 224 6.46 -7.71 -28.87
C SER A 224 5.07 -7.15 -29.20
N GLU A 225 4.08 -8.03 -29.16
CA GLU A 225 2.69 -7.70 -29.34
C GLU A 225 1.84 -8.47 -28.33
N ASN A 226 0.89 -7.77 -27.72
CA ASN A 226 -0.12 -8.37 -26.86
C ASN A 226 -1.52 -7.97 -27.33
N VAL A 227 -2.56 -8.41 -26.59
CA VAL A 227 -3.96 -8.11 -26.93
C VAL A 227 -4.32 -6.61 -26.92
N PHE A 228 -3.40 -5.73 -26.49
CA PHE A 228 -3.55 -4.28 -26.50
C PHE A 228 -2.77 -3.61 -27.64
N GLY A 229 -2.06 -4.38 -28.48
CA GLY A 229 -1.26 -3.91 -29.61
C GLY A 229 0.25 -4.03 -29.38
N PRO A 230 1.05 -3.39 -30.25
CA PRO A 230 2.51 -3.39 -30.18
C PRO A 230 3.02 -2.83 -28.85
N CYS A 231 4.05 -3.46 -28.29
CA CYS A 231 4.62 -3.07 -27.01
C CYS A 231 6.13 -3.33 -26.94
N LEU A 232 6.79 -2.68 -25.99
CA LEU A 232 8.13 -3.04 -25.55
C LEU A 232 8.05 -3.81 -24.24
N VAL A 233 8.73 -4.94 -24.15
CA VAL A 233 8.78 -5.81 -22.97
C VAL A 233 10.16 -5.69 -22.32
N ALA A 234 10.19 -5.51 -20.99
CA ALA A 234 11.43 -5.43 -20.24
C ALA A 234 12.28 -6.70 -20.45
N PRO A 235 13.62 -6.61 -20.58
CA PRO A 235 14.47 -7.78 -20.81
C PRO A 235 14.31 -8.86 -19.74
N LYS A 236 14.50 -10.14 -20.09
CA LYS A 236 14.35 -11.26 -19.15
C LYS A 236 15.10 -11.06 -17.83
N VAL A 237 16.35 -10.59 -17.89
CA VAL A 237 17.18 -10.33 -16.69
C VAL A 237 16.55 -9.28 -15.76
N VAL A 238 15.88 -8.28 -16.32
CA VAL A 238 15.14 -7.27 -15.55
C VAL A 238 13.88 -7.89 -14.96
N ARG A 239 13.11 -8.65 -15.76
CA ARG A 239 11.89 -9.34 -15.30
C ARG A 239 12.19 -10.28 -14.14
N ASP A 240 13.23 -11.12 -14.25
CA ASP A 240 13.60 -12.08 -13.20
C ASP A 240 13.86 -11.36 -11.85
N LYS A 241 14.57 -10.22 -11.88
CA LYS A 241 14.80 -9.40 -10.67
C LYS A 241 13.50 -8.80 -10.13
N LEU A 242 12.67 -8.24 -11.02
CA LEU A 242 11.40 -7.63 -10.63
C LEU A 242 10.40 -8.65 -10.07
N ILE A 243 10.36 -9.88 -10.60
CA ILE A 243 9.50 -10.96 -10.10
C ILE A 243 9.85 -11.29 -8.65
N LEU A 244 11.15 -11.45 -8.34
CA LEU A 244 11.61 -11.74 -6.98
C LEU A 244 11.25 -10.63 -5.99
N ALA A 245 11.42 -9.37 -6.40
CA ALA A 245 11.12 -8.21 -5.58
C ALA A 245 9.60 -7.99 -5.43
N LEU A 246 8.82 -8.21 -6.48
CA LEU A 246 7.37 -8.06 -6.47
C LEU A 246 6.71 -9.11 -5.56
N ALA A 247 7.14 -10.37 -5.65
CA ALA A 247 6.65 -11.44 -4.78
C ALA A 247 6.92 -11.12 -3.30
N ASP A 248 8.11 -10.59 -2.99
CA ASP A 248 8.45 -10.13 -1.64
C ASP A 248 7.57 -8.95 -1.20
N ALA A 249 7.45 -7.92 -2.05
CA ALA A 249 6.68 -6.72 -1.76
C ALA A 249 5.18 -6.99 -1.54
N ILE A 250 4.59 -7.93 -2.26
CA ILE A 250 3.17 -8.32 -2.10
C ILE A 250 2.90 -8.93 -0.72
N LEU A 251 3.86 -9.65 -0.15
CA LEU A 251 3.71 -10.38 1.11
C LEU A 251 4.13 -9.53 2.32
N ASN A 252 5.23 -8.80 2.17
CA ASN A 252 5.97 -8.18 3.28
C ASN A 252 5.74 -6.66 3.42
N TRP A 253 4.88 -6.07 2.59
CA TRP A 253 4.52 -4.66 2.80
C TRP A 253 3.83 -4.44 4.14
N LYS A 254 4.07 -3.25 4.70
CA LYS A 254 3.52 -2.79 5.97
C LYS A 254 3.21 -1.30 5.90
N ILE A 255 2.26 -0.85 6.71
CA ILE A 255 1.96 0.57 6.81
C ILE A 255 2.92 1.20 7.82
N ALA A 256 3.94 1.89 7.32
CA ALA A 256 4.79 2.74 8.13
C ALA A 256 4.13 4.13 8.23
N SER A 257 3.21 4.30 9.18
CA SER A 257 2.66 5.63 9.48
C SER A 257 3.55 6.33 10.50
N ASN A 258 3.97 7.57 10.20
CA ASN A 258 4.69 8.44 11.14
C ASN A 258 3.89 8.75 12.42
N GLN A 259 2.59 8.44 12.45
CA GLN A 259 1.72 8.58 13.62
C GLN A 259 1.57 7.27 14.43
N SER A 260 2.01 6.13 13.89
CA SER A 260 2.00 4.86 14.62
C SER A 260 3.14 4.88 15.62
N ARG A 261 2.87 5.33 16.84
CA ARG A 261 3.84 5.24 17.96
C ARG A 261 3.87 3.86 18.60
N THR A 262 2.88 3.05 18.30
CA THR A 262 2.81 1.64 18.67
C THR A 262 3.29 0.81 17.49
N PHE A 263 4.25 -0.07 17.76
CA PHE A 263 4.74 -1.04 16.79
C PHE A 263 3.70 -2.14 16.61
N SER A 264 3.33 -2.43 15.37
CA SER A 264 2.53 -3.59 15.01
C SER A 264 3.31 -4.42 14.00
N LEU A 265 3.35 -5.73 14.21
CA LEU A 265 3.91 -6.66 13.24
C LEU A 265 3.08 -6.71 11.96
N MET A 266 1.80 -6.36 12.05
CA MET A 266 0.82 -6.50 10.97
C MET A 266 0.89 -7.88 10.31
N GLU A 267 0.83 -8.95 11.12
CA GLU A 267 1.12 -10.31 10.68
C GLU A 267 0.22 -10.71 9.52
N THR A 268 0.82 -11.26 8.47
CA THR A 268 0.08 -11.94 7.42
C THR A 268 -0.31 -13.34 7.92
N LEU A 269 -1.57 -13.50 8.32
CA LEU A 269 -2.11 -14.76 8.83
C LEU A 269 -2.28 -15.81 7.73
N ALA A 270 -2.77 -15.37 6.57
CA ALA A 270 -2.95 -16.27 5.42
C ALA A 270 -2.79 -15.53 4.08
N VAL A 271 -2.36 -16.28 3.07
CA VAL A 271 -2.25 -15.83 1.68
C VAL A 271 -2.94 -16.85 0.79
N THR A 272 -3.78 -16.40 -0.11
CA THR A 272 -4.41 -17.25 -1.12
C THR A 272 -4.17 -16.72 -2.52
N VAL A 273 -3.91 -17.64 -3.45
CA VAL A 273 -3.56 -17.32 -4.85
C VAL A 273 -4.39 -18.18 -5.80
N SER A 274 -4.97 -17.57 -6.83
CA SER A 274 -5.74 -18.26 -7.88
C SER A 274 -5.78 -17.42 -9.16
N ASP A 275 -6.18 -18.03 -10.27
CA ASP A 275 -6.56 -17.35 -11.51
C ASP A 275 -8.05 -16.96 -11.56
N ASN A 276 -8.82 -17.31 -10.53
CA ASN A 276 -10.25 -17.06 -10.44
C ASN A 276 -10.59 -16.12 -9.27
N ALA A 277 -11.00 -14.90 -9.60
CA ALA A 277 -11.35 -13.87 -8.62
C ALA A 277 -12.40 -14.30 -7.59
N ASN A 278 -13.40 -15.07 -8.01
CA ASN A 278 -14.48 -15.53 -7.12
C ASN A 278 -13.97 -16.57 -6.14
N LYS A 279 -13.13 -17.49 -6.59
CA LYS A 279 -12.54 -18.53 -5.71
C LYS A 279 -11.63 -17.90 -4.65
N VAL A 280 -10.82 -16.90 -5.00
CA VAL A 280 -10.01 -16.14 -4.02
C VAL A 280 -10.89 -15.41 -3.00
N ALA A 281 -12.01 -14.81 -3.43
CA ALA A 281 -12.91 -14.14 -2.49
C ALA A 281 -13.56 -15.13 -1.50
N SER A 282 -13.81 -16.37 -1.93
CA SER A 282 -14.35 -17.45 -1.09
C SER A 282 -13.33 -18.09 -0.15
N SER A 283 -12.04 -17.98 -0.42
CA SER A 283 -11.00 -18.70 0.34
C SER A 283 -10.69 -18.08 1.71
N ILE A 284 -10.91 -16.78 1.89
CA ILE A 284 -10.79 -16.09 3.18
C ILE A 284 -12.06 -15.28 3.40
N ARG A 285 -12.92 -15.74 4.31
CA ARG A 285 -14.27 -15.21 4.48
C ARG A 285 -14.65 -15.13 5.96
N ALA A 286 -15.80 -14.51 6.21
CA ALA A 286 -16.44 -14.54 7.51
C ALA A 286 -17.85 -15.13 7.38
N LYS A 287 -18.29 -15.84 8.42
CA LYS A 287 -19.63 -16.43 8.51
C LYS A 287 -20.34 -15.90 9.74
N LEU A 288 -21.57 -15.43 9.57
CA LEU A 288 -22.47 -15.14 10.68
C LEU A 288 -22.89 -16.46 11.35
N VAL A 289 -22.82 -16.53 12.67
CA VAL A 289 -23.17 -17.73 13.46
C VAL A 289 -24.18 -17.38 14.55
N GLY A 290 -25.02 -18.35 14.91
CA GLY A 290 -26.22 -18.12 15.72
C GLY A 290 -27.20 -17.21 14.98
N ASP A 291 -27.84 -16.28 15.70
CA ASP A 291 -28.83 -15.34 15.14
C ASP A 291 -28.18 -14.11 14.47
N GLY A 292 -26.92 -14.22 14.02
CA GLY A 292 -26.17 -13.13 13.38
C GLY A 292 -25.44 -12.18 14.36
N GLU A 293 -25.46 -12.50 15.65
CA GLU A 293 -24.73 -11.73 16.65
C GLU A 293 -23.21 -11.94 16.55
N LYS A 294 -22.79 -13.19 16.35
CA LYS A 294 -21.38 -13.60 16.30
C LYS A 294 -20.89 -13.78 14.88
N VAL A 295 -19.60 -13.60 14.69
CA VAL A 295 -18.94 -13.73 13.38
C VAL A 295 -17.72 -14.63 13.54
N MET A 296 -17.64 -15.63 12.68
CA MET A 296 -16.53 -16.58 12.63
C MET A 296 -15.69 -16.31 11.39
N PRO A 297 -14.41 -15.92 11.53
CA PRO A 297 -13.48 -15.91 10.40
C PRO A 297 -13.20 -17.33 9.93
N ILE A 298 -12.99 -17.51 8.63
CA ILE A 298 -12.74 -18.81 7.99
C ILE A 298 -11.64 -18.63 6.94
N ILE A 299 -10.65 -19.52 6.99
CA ILE A 299 -9.68 -19.74 5.93
C ILE A 299 -9.98 -21.12 5.33
N GLU A 300 -10.31 -21.18 4.05
CA GLU A 300 -10.46 -22.44 3.33
C GLU A 300 -9.07 -22.96 2.94
N GLU A 301 -8.56 -23.91 3.72
CA GLU A 301 -7.21 -24.47 3.53
C GLU A 301 -7.13 -25.36 2.28
N GLU A 302 -8.24 -26.01 1.92
CA GLU A 302 -8.36 -26.88 0.75
C GLU A 302 -9.54 -26.44 -0.13
N LEU A 303 -9.29 -25.50 -1.05
CA LEU A 303 -10.27 -25.06 -2.03
C LEU A 303 -9.73 -25.33 -3.44
N ASP A 304 -10.48 -26.09 -4.24
CA ASP A 304 -10.10 -26.42 -5.62
C ASP A 304 -9.76 -25.15 -6.43
N GLY A 305 -8.62 -25.16 -7.11
CA GLY A 305 -8.12 -24.03 -7.90
C GLY A 305 -7.66 -22.83 -7.08
N VAL A 306 -7.49 -22.96 -5.76
CA VAL A 306 -6.88 -21.93 -4.90
C VAL A 306 -5.73 -22.55 -4.12
N LYS A 307 -4.57 -21.90 -4.18
CA LYS A 307 -3.46 -22.25 -3.31
C LYS A 307 -3.51 -21.40 -2.04
N THR A 308 -3.66 -22.04 -0.89
CA THR A 308 -3.73 -21.39 0.42
C THR A 308 -2.47 -21.66 1.22
N PHE A 309 -1.94 -20.62 1.88
CA PHE A 309 -0.79 -20.68 2.78
C PHE A 309 -1.17 -20.05 4.11
N VAL A 310 -1.08 -20.80 5.20
CA VAL A 310 -1.51 -20.37 6.53
C VAL A 310 -0.30 -20.28 7.47
N SER A 311 -0.07 -19.11 8.05
CA SER A 311 1.04 -18.86 8.97
C SER A 311 0.66 -19.23 10.40
N LEU A 312 1.64 -19.63 11.23
CA LEU A 312 1.41 -20.04 12.63
C LEU A 312 0.53 -19.06 13.46
N PRO A 313 0.66 -17.72 13.35
CA PRO A 313 -0.18 -16.81 14.12
C PRO A 313 -1.68 -16.91 13.79
N ALA A 314 -2.07 -17.49 12.65
CA ALA A 314 -3.47 -17.63 12.26
C ALA A 314 -4.29 -18.42 13.28
N ALA A 315 -3.70 -19.45 13.90
CA ALA A 315 -4.35 -20.30 14.90
C ALA A 315 -4.85 -19.52 16.14
N GLY A 316 -4.29 -18.33 16.39
CA GLY A 316 -4.76 -17.44 17.47
C GLY A 316 -6.06 -16.70 17.16
N TYR A 317 -6.47 -16.65 15.89
CA TYR A 317 -7.60 -15.83 15.42
C TYR A 317 -8.63 -16.62 14.61
N VAL A 318 -8.22 -17.70 13.97
CA VAL A 318 -9.02 -18.52 13.06
C VAL A 318 -8.76 -19.99 13.38
N LEU A 319 -9.80 -20.83 13.30
CA LEU A 319 -9.63 -22.27 13.40
C LEU A 319 -8.97 -22.77 12.11
N THR A 320 -7.75 -23.29 12.24
CA THR A 320 -6.92 -23.80 11.14
C THR A 320 -6.21 -25.08 11.57
N THR A 321 -5.66 -25.83 10.60
CA THR A 321 -5.06 -27.16 10.81
C THR A 321 -3.76 -27.39 10.04
N GLN A 322 -3.43 -26.56 9.05
CA GLN A 322 -2.26 -26.69 8.18
C GLN A 322 -1.31 -25.49 8.29
N GLU A 323 -1.24 -24.86 9.46
CA GLU A 323 -0.36 -23.73 9.70
C GLU A 323 1.11 -24.16 9.63
N LYS A 324 1.95 -23.33 9.01
CA LYS A 324 3.38 -23.61 8.88
C LYS A 324 4.22 -22.39 9.19
N ALA A 325 5.42 -22.63 9.74
CA ALA A 325 6.45 -21.59 9.86
C ALA A 325 6.93 -21.12 8.48
N THR A 326 6.94 -22.01 7.49
CA THR A 326 7.38 -21.77 6.11
C THR A 326 6.29 -21.18 5.21
N ALA A 327 5.10 -20.88 5.73
CA ALA A 327 3.95 -20.49 4.90
C ALA A 327 4.21 -19.24 4.04
N GLN A 328 4.90 -18.24 4.58
CA GLN A 328 5.26 -17.03 3.82
C GLN A 328 6.30 -17.33 2.73
N ASP A 329 7.30 -18.16 3.02
CA ASP A 329 8.31 -18.57 2.04
C ASP A 329 7.71 -19.43 0.92
N GLU A 330 6.80 -20.35 1.27
CA GLU A 330 6.04 -21.17 0.32
C GLU A 330 5.14 -20.30 -0.57
N ALA A 331 4.45 -19.31 0.02
CA ALA A 331 3.64 -18.33 -0.73
C ALA A 331 4.50 -17.51 -1.70
N ARG A 332 5.68 -17.06 -1.25
CA ARG A 332 6.63 -16.30 -2.06
C ARG A 332 7.13 -17.14 -3.24
N ALA A 333 7.56 -18.36 -2.98
CA ALA A 333 8.04 -19.29 -4.01
C ALA A 333 6.95 -19.57 -5.05
N TYR A 334 5.71 -19.80 -4.61
CA TYR A 334 4.59 -20.02 -5.51
C TYR A 334 4.27 -18.79 -6.37
N LEU A 335 4.26 -17.58 -5.80
CA LEU A 335 4.08 -16.36 -6.58
C LEU A 335 5.18 -16.18 -7.63
N ILE A 336 6.44 -16.44 -7.28
CA ILE A 336 7.56 -16.38 -8.23
C ILE A 336 7.35 -17.37 -9.38
N GLU A 337 6.96 -18.61 -9.07
CA GLU A 337 6.66 -19.63 -10.07
C GLU A 337 5.55 -19.18 -11.02
N GLN A 338 4.42 -18.72 -10.47
CA GLN A 338 3.27 -18.30 -11.28
C GLN A 338 3.56 -17.07 -12.14
N LEU A 339 4.35 -16.11 -11.63
CA LEU A 339 4.79 -14.94 -12.39
C LEU A 339 5.79 -15.33 -13.49
N SER A 340 6.70 -16.26 -13.20
CA SER A 340 7.74 -16.68 -14.16
C SER A 340 7.21 -17.58 -15.28
N ALA A 341 6.07 -18.25 -15.05
CA ALA A 341 5.47 -19.19 -16.00
C ALA A 341 4.81 -18.50 -17.21
N PHE A 342 4.55 -17.19 -17.15
CA PHE A 342 3.91 -16.47 -18.25
C PHE A 342 4.94 -16.06 -19.32
N ASP A 343 4.66 -16.36 -20.59
CA ASP A 343 5.47 -15.88 -21.71
C ASP A 343 5.13 -14.41 -22.01
N TYR A 344 5.96 -13.50 -21.47
CA TYR A 344 5.80 -12.07 -21.66
C TYR A 344 6.13 -11.57 -23.07
N GLU A 345 6.90 -12.34 -23.85
CA GLU A 345 7.41 -11.94 -25.17
C GLU A 345 6.54 -12.47 -26.32
N ASN A 346 5.79 -13.57 -26.12
CA ASN A 346 4.96 -14.20 -27.15
C ASN A 346 3.49 -14.38 -26.72
N GLN A 347 2.82 -13.30 -26.33
CA GLN A 347 1.50 -13.35 -25.68
C GLN A 347 0.32 -13.73 -26.59
N LEU A 348 0.47 -13.63 -27.92
CA LEU A 348 -0.60 -13.90 -28.89
C LEU A 348 -0.57 -15.33 -29.43
N GLN A 349 0.41 -16.14 -29.05
CA GLN A 349 0.44 -17.54 -29.46
C GLN A 349 -0.68 -18.31 -28.73
N PRO A 350 -1.42 -19.19 -29.42
CA PRO A 350 -2.40 -20.04 -28.78
C PRO A 350 -1.70 -20.94 -27.75
N VAL A 351 -2.22 -20.93 -26.52
CA VAL A 351 -1.77 -21.77 -25.39
C VAL A 351 -2.10 -23.23 -25.64
#